data_AF-E9CQ50-F1
#
_entry.id   AF-E9CQ50-F1
#
_cell.length_a   1.000
_cell.length_b   1.000
_cell.length_c   1.000
_cell.angle_alpha   90.00
_cell.angle_beta   90.00
_cell.angle_gamma   90.00
#
_symmetry.space_group_name_H-M   'P 1'
#
loop_
_entity.id
_entity.type
_entity.pdbx_description
1 polymer ?
#
loop_
_entity_poly.entity_id
_entity_poly.type
_entity_poly.pdbx_seq_one_letter_code
_entity_poly.pdbx_strand_id
1 'polypeptide(L)' 'MITDAGTLVRTRVSEVSVVGRNTQGVTLIRTAEDENVVGLQRVAEPVEDEELDSLEPGAEETGEEATPLEDGDDTDTTD' A
#
# COMPACT_ATOMS: atom_id res chain seq x y z
N MET A 1 11.56 -19.66 4.94
CA MET A 1 13.03 -19.54 5.01
C MET A 1 13.54 -20.60 5.96
N ILE A 2 14.67 -21.24 5.65
CA ILE A 2 15.33 -22.22 6.52
C ILE A 2 16.81 -21.89 6.69
N THR A 3 17.34 -22.05 7.90
CA THR A 3 18.75 -21.88 8.24
C THR A 3 19.51 -23.21 8.27
N ASP A 4 20.84 -23.16 8.27
CA ASP A 4 21.71 -24.34 8.42
C ASP A 4 21.51 -25.09 9.75
N ALA A 5 21.09 -24.40 10.81
CA ALA A 5 20.68 -24.99 12.08
C ALA A 5 19.31 -25.69 12.03
N GLY A 6 18.57 -25.58 10.91
CA GLY A 6 17.25 -26.17 10.74
C GLY A 6 16.09 -25.30 11.25
N THR A 7 16.35 -24.04 11.59
CA THR A 7 15.30 -23.09 12.01
C THR A 7 14.43 -22.73 10.81
N LEU A 8 13.13 -23.04 10.89
CA LEU A 8 12.16 -22.69 9.85
C LEU A 8 11.37 -21.44 10.24
N VAL A 9 11.44 -20.41 9.41
CA VAL A 9 10.66 -19.17 9.59
C VAL A 9 9.69 -18.99 8.42
N ARG A 10 8.41 -18.79 8.75
CA ARG A 10 7.34 -18.40 7.80
C ARG A 10 7.04 -16.92 8.00
N THR A 11 6.99 -16.17 6.91
CA THR A 11 6.72 -14.72 6.91
C THR A 11 5.65 -14.46 5.85
N ARG A 12 4.59 -13.71 6.19
CA ARG A 12 3.58 -13.36 5.20
C ARG A 12 4.13 -12.27 4.28
N VAL A 13 3.75 -12.30 3.01
CA VAL A 13 4.24 -11.31 2.03
C VAL A 13 3.77 -9.90 2.38
N SER A 14 2.57 -9.78 2.97
CA SER A 14 2.00 -8.51 3.42
C SER A 14 2.78 -7.85 4.57
N GLU A 15 3.65 -8.59 5.26
CA GLU A 15 4.47 -8.07 6.37
C GLU A 15 5.82 -7.51 5.88
N VAL A 16 6.17 -7.71 4.60
CA VAL A 16 7.46 -7.29 4.05
C VAL A 16 7.36 -5.88 3.48
N SER A 17 8.29 -5.01 3.87
CA SER A 17 8.33 -3.64 3.37
C SER A 17 8.63 -3.58 1.86
N VAL A 18 7.87 -2.74 1.15
CA VAL A 18 8.13 -2.45 -0.27
C VAL A 18 9.27 -1.44 -0.38
N VAL A 19 10.36 -1.86 -1.00
CA VAL A 19 11.57 -1.04 -1.19
C VAL A 19 12.04 -1.07 -2.65
N GLY A 20 12.82 -0.06 -3.05
CA GLY A 20 13.34 0.06 -4.41
C GLY A 20 14.38 -1.01 -4.77
N ARG A 21 14.65 -1.16 -6.08
CA ARG A 21 15.52 -2.22 -6.63
C ARG A 21 17.01 -2.10 -6.25
N ASN A 22 17.50 -0.88 -6.02
CA ASN A 22 18.89 -0.62 -5.63
C ASN A 22 18.93 -0.20 -4.16
N THR A 23 18.53 -1.11 -3.28
CA THR A 23 18.50 -0.90 -1.83
C THR A 23 19.08 -2.12 -1.12
N GLN A 24 19.51 -1.94 0.12
CA GLN A 24 19.95 -3.05 0.97
C GLN A 24 18.78 -3.92 1.46
N GLY A 25 17.55 -3.41 1.40
CA GLY A 25 16.38 -4.09 1.92
C GLY A 25 16.16 -3.87 3.43
N VAL A 26 15.35 -4.74 4.01
CA VAL A 26 15.01 -4.77 5.44
C VAL A 26 15.34 -6.13 6.03
N THR A 27 15.63 -6.17 7.33
CA THR A 27 15.88 -7.43 8.04
C THR A 27 14.57 -8.18 8.25
N LEU A 28 14.44 -9.36 7.64
CA LEU A 28 13.28 -10.24 7.84
C LEU A 28 13.39 -11.09 9.12
N ILE A 29 14.59 -11.62 9.39
CA ILE A 29 14.87 -12.47 10.55
C ILE A 29 16.23 -12.09 11.14
N ARG A 30 16.41 -12.31 12.45
CA ARG A 30 17.73 -12.28 13.09
C ARG A 30 18.27 -13.70 13.15
N THR A 31 19.53 -13.88 12.80
CA THR A 31 20.26 -15.14 12.96
C THR A 31 21.28 -15.01 14.09
N ALA A 32 21.72 -16.13 14.65
CA ALA A 32 22.89 -16.16 15.52
C ALA A 32 24.18 -15.83 14.71
N GLU A 33 25.28 -15.54 15.39
CA GLU A 33 26.53 -15.07 14.76
C GLU A 33 27.10 -16.03 13.69
N ASP A 34 26.91 -17.34 13.87
CA ASP A 34 27.38 -18.39 12.96
C ASP A 34 26.23 -19.13 12.23
N GLU A 35 25.01 -18.58 12.24
CA GLU A 35 23.85 -19.18 11.58
C GLU A 35 23.52 -18.42 10.29
N ASN A 36 23.36 -19.16 9.19
CA ASN A 36 23.08 -18.58 7.89
C ASN A 36 21.78 -19.11 7.29
N VAL A 37 21.12 -18.27 6.50
CA VAL A 37 19.97 -18.71 5.69
C VAL A 37 20.48 -19.53 4.52
N VAL A 38 20.08 -20.79 4.45
CA VAL A 38 20.50 -21.73 3.40
C VAL A 38 19.41 -22.02 2.38
N GLY A 39 18.16 -21.63 2.65
CA GLY A 39 17.06 -21.87 1.74
C GLY A 39 15.90 -20.89 1.86
N LEU A 40 15.34 -20.51 0.72
CA LEU A 40 14.10 -19.76 0.59
C LEU A 40 13.20 -20.46 -0.42
N GLN A 41 11.96 -20.69 -0.02
CA GLN A 41 10.93 -21.25 -0.89
C GLN A 41 9.60 -20.56 -0.59
N ARG A 42 8.84 -20.25 -1.65
CA ARG A 42 7.44 -19.83 -1.52
C ARG A 42 6.61 -21.03 -1.06
N VAL A 43 5.83 -20.84 -0.01
CA VAL A 43 4.86 -21.84 0.42
C VAL A 43 3.70 -21.84 -0.59
N ALA A 44 3.40 -23.00 -1.15
CA ALA A 44 2.16 -23.19 -1.91
C ALA A 44 1.04 -23.41 -0.89
N GLU A 45 0.39 -22.33 -0.48
CA GLU A 45 -0.88 -22.43 0.24
C GLU A 45 -1.98 -22.77 -0.77
N PRO A 46 -2.92 -23.68 -0.42
CA PRO A 46 -4.13 -23.83 -1.22
C PRO A 46 -4.80 -22.46 -1.28
N VAL A 47 -5.19 -22.05 -2.48
CA VAL A 47 -5.98 -20.84 -2.68
C VAL A 47 -7.35 -21.17 -2.09
N GLU A 48 -7.54 -20.85 -0.82
CA GLU A 48 -8.89 -20.59 -0.34
C GLU A 48 -9.22 -19.23 -0.94
N ASP A 49 -10.10 -19.24 -1.95
CA ASP A 49 -10.61 -18.04 -2.59
C ASP A 49 -11.25 -17.16 -1.51
N GLU A 50 -10.47 -16.25 -0.93
CA GLU A 50 -10.99 -15.07 -0.23
C GLU A 50 -11.52 -14.09 -1.29
N GLU A 51 -12.51 -14.55 -2.06
CA GLU A 51 -13.40 -13.67 -2.81
C GLU A 51 -14.61 -13.39 -1.91
N LEU A 52 -15.01 -12.11 -1.85
CA LEU A 52 -16.25 -11.57 -1.27
C LEU A 52 -16.17 -11.04 0.18
N ASP A 53 -15.51 -9.91 0.37
CA ASP A 53 -16.13 -8.79 1.10
C ASP A 53 -16.25 -7.62 0.11
N SER A 54 -17.19 -7.71 -0.83
CA SER A 54 -18.52 -7.10 -0.73
C SER A 54 -18.49 -5.57 -0.97
N LEU A 55 -18.72 -5.25 -2.25
CA LEU A 55 -19.57 -4.17 -2.77
C LEU A 55 -18.96 -2.76 -2.93
N GLU A 56 -19.22 -2.26 -4.14
CA GLU A 56 -18.87 -0.99 -4.77
C GLU A 56 -19.24 0.28 -3.96
N PRO A 57 -18.58 1.42 -4.25
CA PRO A 57 -19.04 2.74 -3.85
C PRO A 57 -20.27 3.15 -4.69
N GLY A 58 -21.48 2.93 -4.15
CA GLY A 58 -22.70 3.62 -4.59
C GLY A 58 -23.15 4.61 -3.51
N ALA A 59 -23.75 5.76 -3.78
CA ALA A 59 -24.13 6.45 -5.01
C ALA A 59 -24.45 7.91 -4.62
N GLU A 60 -24.11 8.84 -5.52
CA GLU A 60 -24.83 10.07 -5.92
C GLU A 60 -25.71 10.87 -4.92
N GLU A 61 -25.46 12.18 -4.80
CA GLU A 61 -26.40 13.17 -5.36
C GLU A 61 -25.73 14.54 -5.63
N THR A 62 -26.07 15.05 -6.79
CA THR A 62 -25.75 16.33 -7.41
C THR A 62 -26.37 17.52 -6.68
N GLY A 63 -25.59 18.58 -6.45
CA GLY A 63 -26.08 19.90 -6.06
C GLY A 63 -25.48 20.97 -6.98
N GLU A 64 -26.30 21.42 -7.92
CA GLU A 64 -26.02 22.41 -8.95
C GLU A 64 -26.09 23.86 -8.42
N GLU A 65 -25.27 24.74 -9.03
CA GLU A 65 -25.36 26.22 -9.10
C GLU A 65 -25.28 27.06 -7.80
N ALA A 66 -24.63 28.24 -7.73
CA ALA A 66 -24.23 29.18 -8.77
C ALA A 66 -23.04 30.04 -8.31
N THR A 67 -22.13 30.36 -9.24
CA THR A 67 -21.29 31.56 -9.17
C THR A 67 -22.04 32.70 -9.85
N PRO A 68 -22.07 33.89 -9.24
CA PRO A 68 -21.70 35.06 -10.04
C PRO A 68 -20.47 35.77 -9.47
N LEU A 69 -19.45 35.90 -10.32
CA LEU A 69 -18.41 36.92 -10.18
C LEU A 69 -19.07 38.25 -10.58
N GLU A 70 -19.20 39.19 -9.64
CA GLU A 70 -19.49 40.60 -9.98
C GLU A 70 -18.16 41.28 -10.33
N ASP A 71 -17.85 41.33 -11.63
CA ASP A 71 -17.01 42.37 -12.22
C ASP A 71 -17.83 43.66 -12.26
N GLY A 72 -17.65 44.52 -11.26
CA GLY A 72 -18.16 45.89 -11.26
C GLY A 72 -17.21 46.80 -12.02
N ASP A 73 -17.36 46.84 -13.35
CA ASP A 73 -16.77 47.86 -14.22
C ASP A 73 -17.62 49.15 -14.17
N ASP A 74 -16.92 50.27 -13.99
CA ASP A 74 -17.24 51.65 -14.38
C ASP A 74 -18.62 52.26 -14.08
N THR A 75 -18.63 53.42 -13.40
CA THR A 75 -18.92 54.74 -14.02
C THR A 75 -19.25 55.84 -13.00
N ASP A 76 -18.68 57.04 -13.25
CA ASP A 76 -19.21 58.40 -12.98
C ASP A 76 -19.38 58.86 -11.50
N THR A 77 -19.04 60.06 -11.01
CA THR A 77 -19.12 61.44 -11.55
C THR A 77 -18.43 62.42 -10.54
N THR A 78 -17.55 63.30 -11.03
CA THR A 78 -17.32 64.75 -10.69
C THR A 78 -17.10 65.25 -9.24
N ASP A 79 -15.94 65.87 -8.99
CA ASP A 79 -15.70 67.35 -8.90
C ASP A 79 -14.22 67.67 -9.19
#